data_AF-A0A512L938-F1
#
_entry.id   AF-A0A512L938-F1
#
_cell.length_a   1.000
_cell.length_b   1.000
_cell.length_c   1.000
_cell.angle_alpha   90.00
_cell.angle_beta   90.00
_cell.angle_gamma   90.00
#
_symmetry.space_group_name_H-M   'P 1'
#
loop_
_entity.id
_entity.type
_entity.pdbx_description
1 polymer ?
#
loop_
_entity_poly.entity_id
_entity_poly.type
_entity_poly.pdbx_seq_one_letter_code
_entity_poly.pdbx_strand_id
1 'polypeptide(L)'
;MLENDPDSGITFKGWYADAANRNFKTLQVVSELDDDDDHEQHGQHDDDDQPFDAAVETFDFRALVTKFDQARAANTKLSRWSLMNGLLDAHLASSDSMALGGDLTFHYGQEGELKGMALLAAQSVLKHPNFAVQAQAIHP
;
A
#
# COMPACT_ATOMS: atom_id res chain seq x y z
N MET A 1 -11.60 -7.51 8.41
CA MET A 1 -10.13 -7.74 8.36
C MET A 1 -9.81 -7.94 6.90
N LEU A 2 -8.91 -7.13 6.35
CA LEU A 2 -8.33 -7.33 5.02
C LEU A 2 -7.02 -8.09 5.22
N GLU A 3 -6.75 -9.15 4.48
CA GLU A 3 -5.55 -9.95 4.65
C GLU A 3 -4.72 -9.99 3.37
N ASN A 4 -3.40 -9.88 3.55
CA ASN A 4 -2.42 -10.13 2.50
C ASN A 4 -1.92 -11.59 2.61
N ASP A 5 -1.75 -12.10 3.85
CA ASP A 5 -1.31 -13.46 4.18
C ASP A 5 -2.08 -14.01 5.41
N PRO A 6 -2.05 -15.33 5.71
CA PRO A 6 -2.89 -15.94 6.74
C PRO A 6 -2.70 -15.39 8.17
N ASP A 7 -1.56 -14.71 8.43
CA ASP A 7 -1.21 -14.09 9.71
C ASP A 7 -1.14 -12.55 9.65
N SER A 8 -1.25 -11.96 8.45
CA SER A 8 -1.10 -10.51 8.23
C SER A 8 -2.41 -9.91 7.78
N GLY A 9 -3.03 -9.11 8.66
CA GLY A 9 -4.27 -8.42 8.35
C GLY A 9 -4.39 -7.02 8.92
N ILE A 10 -5.04 -6.17 8.13
CA ILE A 10 -5.34 -4.78 8.48
C ILE A 10 -6.80 -4.69 8.93
N THR A 11 -7.02 -4.02 10.06
CA THR A 11 -8.37 -3.75 10.59
C THR A 11 -8.60 -2.26 10.82
N PHE A 12 -9.58 -1.72 10.12
CA PHE A 12 -9.99 -0.33 10.27
C PHE A 12 -11.11 -0.20 11.30
N LYS A 13 -10.74 0.26 12.51
CA LYS A 13 -11.68 0.44 13.60
C LYS A 13 -12.69 1.54 13.26
N GLY A 14 -13.98 1.24 13.38
CA GLY A 14 -15.06 2.22 13.19
C GLY A 14 -15.34 2.61 11.74
N TRP A 15 -14.72 1.94 10.75
CA TRP A 15 -14.92 2.23 9.32
C TRP A 15 -16.39 2.23 8.89
N TYR A 16 -17.20 1.31 9.41
CA TYR A 16 -18.64 1.20 9.12
C TYR A 16 -19.54 1.95 10.11
N ALA A 17 -18.99 2.64 11.10
CA ALA A 17 -19.78 3.34 12.12
C ALA A 17 -20.42 4.64 11.58
N ASP A 18 -19.74 5.33 10.66
CA ASP A 18 -20.23 6.55 10.01
C ASP A 18 -19.64 6.66 8.59
N ALA A 19 -20.39 7.26 7.66
CA ALA A 19 -19.89 7.54 6.32
C ALA A 19 -18.71 8.53 6.31
N ALA A 20 -18.65 9.43 7.29
CA ALA A 20 -17.55 10.39 7.47
C ALA A 20 -16.21 9.70 7.81
N ASN A 21 -16.24 8.49 8.39
CA ASN A 21 -15.03 7.73 8.71
C ASN A 21 -14.38 7.10 7.47
N ARG A 22 -15.03 7.16 6.30
CA ARG A 22 -14.55 6.59 5.04
C ARG A 22 -13.82 7.63 4.19
N ASN A 23 -12.78 8.22 4.77
CA ASN A 23 -12.12 9.44 4.29
C ASN A 23 -10.78 9.22 3.55
N PHE A 24 -10.17 8.04 3.63
CA PHE A 24 -9.04 7.68 2.76
C PHE A 24 -9.53 6.87 1.56
N LYS A 25 -8.91 7.11 0.40
CA LYS A 25 -9.32 6.55 -0.90
C LYS A 25 -8.25 5.69 -1.55
N THR A 26 -7.01 5.83 -1.10
CA THR A 26 -5.84 5.23 -1.71
C THR A 26 -5.17 4.33 -0.69
N LEU A 27 -4.79 3.14 -1.12
CA LEU A 27 -3.90 2.24 -0.40
C LEU A 27 -2.58 2.19 -1.17
N GLN A 28 -1.46 2.39 -0.49
CA GLN A 28 -0.15 2.09 -1.04
C GLN A 28 0.43 0.88 -0.30
N VAL A 29 0.89 -0.11 -1.06
CA VAL A 29 1.70 -1.22 -0.57
C VAL A 29 3.14 -0.89 -0.98
N VAL A 30 4.04 -0.89 0.00
CA VAL A 30 5.47 -0.66 -0.21
C VAL A 30 6.16 -1.98 0.06
N SER A 31 6.90 -2.46 -0.93
CA SER A 31 7.70 -3.67 -0.83
C SER A 31 9.08 -3.32 -0.27
N GLU A 32 9.66 -4.26 0.49
CA GLU A 32 11.06 -4.14 0.90
C GLU A 32 11.95 -4.15 -0.35
N LEU A 33 12.66 -3.05 -0.61
CA LEU A 33 13.85 -3.13 -1.46
C LEU A 33 14.90 -3.83 -0.60
N ASP A 34 15.14 -5.11 -0.86
CA ASP A 34 16.27 -5.79 -0.23
C ASP A 34 17.54 -5.05 -0.66
N ASP A 35 18.25 -4.48 0.32
CA ASP A 35 19.50 -3.71 0.17
C ASP A 35 20.71 -4.60 -0.21
N ASP A 36 20.49 -5.90 -0.41
CA ASP A 36 21.51 -6.77 -0.98
C ASP A 36 21.65 -6.44 -2.47
N ASP A 37 22.90 -6.42 -2.95
CA ASP A 37 23.32 -6.21 -4.35
C ASP A 37 22.69 -7.20 -5.37
N ASP A 38 21.63 -7.93 -4.97
CA ASP A 38 20.72 -8.77 -5.75
C ASP A 38 19.55 -7.97 -6.37
N HIS A 39 19.71 -6.66 -6.61
CA HIS A 39 18.83 -5.92 -7.53
C HIS A 39 18.79 -6.53 -8.96
N GLU A 40 19.66 -7.50 -9.26
CA GLU A 40 19.58 -8.35 -10.46
C GLU A 40 18.63 -9.56 -10.32
N GLN A 41 18.01 -9.82 -9.15
CA GLN A 41 17.15 -10.99 -8.91
C GLN A 41 15.69 -10.70 -8.53
N HIS A 42 15.30 -9.44 -8.29
CA HIS A 42 13.87 -9.08 -8.47
C HIS A 42 13.46 -9.04 -9.95
N GLY A 43 14.43 -9.26 -10.86
CA GLY A 43 14.22 -9.47 -12.28
C GLY A 43 14.52 -10.89 -12.73
N GLN A 44 13.97 -11.93 -12.08
CA GLN A 44 13.72 -13.25 -12.70
C GLN A 44 13.08 -14.22 -11.70
N HIS A 45 11.86 -13.92 -11.29
CA HIS A 45 10.92 -15.01 -11.22
C HIS A 45 10.40 -15.20 -12.65
N ASP A 46 10.66 -16.37 -13.26
CA ASP A 46 9.95 -16.83 -14.47
C ASP A 46 8.45 -17.08 -14.19
N ASP A 47 7.90 -16.43 -13.17
CA ASP A 47 6.53 -16.50 -12.74
C ASP A 47 5.85 -15.23 -13.28
N ASP A 48 5.44 -15.26 -14.55
CA ASP A 48 4.45 -14.36 -15.19
C ASP A 48 3.10 -14.24 -14.40
N ASP A 49 3.04 -14.79 -13.19
CA ASP A 49 1.87 -15.00 -12.34
C ASP A 49 1.80 -14.06 -11.11
N GLN A 50 2.82 -13.22 -10.86
CA GLN A 50 2.75 -12.23 -9.76
C GLN A 50 2.42 -10.84 -10.33
N PRO A 51 1.17 -10.34 -10.16
CA PRO A 51 0.69 -9.18 -10.91
C PRO A 51 1.28 -7.82 -10.47
N PHE A 52 2.14 -7.81 -9.43
CA PHE A 52 2.67 -6.59 -8.81
C PHE A 52 4.13 -6.81 -8.40
N ASP A 53 5.06 -6.16 -9.10
CA ASP A 53 6.51 -6.32 -8.94
C ASP A 53 7.22 -5.00 -8.57
N ALA A 54 6.52 -3.87 -8.58
CA ALA A 54 7.14 -2.58 -8.28
C ALA A 54 7.33 -2.35 -6.78
N ALA A 55 8.31 -1.49 -6.44
CA ALA A 55 8.59 -1.11 -5.05
C ALA A 55 7.37 -0.48 -4.35
N VAL A 56 6.54 0.25 -5.10
CA VAL A 56 5.34 0.91 -4.62
C VAL A 56 4.16 0.60 -5.53
N GLU A 57 3.13 0.01 -4.93
CA GLU A 57 1.90 -0.36 -5.61
C GLU A 57 0.72 0.42 -5.03
N THR A 58 -0.03 1.09 -5.91
CA THR A 58 -1.09 2.01 -5.53
C THR A 58 -2.45 1.49 -5.97
N PHE A 59 -3.40 1.43 -5.04
CA PHE A 59 -4.74 0.87 -5.26
C PHE A 59 -5.86 1.84 -4.86
N ASP A 60 -7.01 1.74 -5.53
CA ASP A 60 -8.28 2.34 -5.12
C ASP A 60 -8.84 1.55 -3.95
N PHE A 61 -8.66 2.08 -2.75
CA PHE A 61 -9.17 1.47 -1.54
C PHE A 61 -10.70 1.38 -1.50
N ARG A 62 -11.43 2.31 -2.13
CA ARG A 62 -12.90 2.27 -2.16
C ARG A 62 -13.39 1.16 -3.06
N ALA A 63 -12.70 0.87 -4.16
CA ALA A 63 -12.98 -0.29 -5.00
C ALA A 63 -12.80 -1.59 -4.20
N LEU A 64 -11.71 -1.72 -3.45
CA LEU A 64 -11.45 -2.87 -2.57
C LEU A 64 -12.55 -3.03 -1.50
N VAL A 65 -12.95 -1.95 -0.83
CA VAL A 65 -14.06 -1.99 0.15
C VAL A 65 -15.37 -2.41 -0.51
N THR A 66 -15.64 -1.95 -1.73
CA THR A 66 -16.86 -2.33 -2.46
C THR A 66 -16.89 -3.82 -2.77
N LYS A 67 -15.76 -4.40 -3.21
CA LYS A 67 -15.62 -5.85 -3.43
C LYS A 67 -15.79 -6.64 -2.14
N PHE A 68 -15.19 -6.18 -1.05
CA PHE A 68 -15.37 -6.77 0.27
C PHE A 68 -16.84 -6.73 0.72
N ASP A 69 -17.52 -5.59 0.56
CA ASP A 69 -18.94 -5.43 0.92
C ASP A 69 -19.85 -6.34 0.10
N GLN A 70 -19.58 -6.51 -1.20
CA GLN A 70 -20.27 -7.47 -2.06
C GLN A 70 -20.06 -8.91 -1.58
N ALA A 71 -18.82 -9.30 -1.26
CA ALA A 71 -18.52 -10.63 -0.75
C ALA A 71 -19.22 -10.90 0.59
N ARG A 72 -19.25 -9.91 1.48
CA ARG A 72 -19.98 -10.00 2.77
C ARG A 72 -21.49 -10.07 2.59
N ALA A 73 -22.05 -9.36 1.60
CA ALA A 73 -23.47 -9.45 1.29
C ALA A 73 -23.86 -10.83 0.72
N ALA A 74 -22.99 -11.43 -0.11
CA ALA A 74 -23.18 -12.78 -0.64
C ALA A 74 -22.99 -13.87 0.42
N ASN A 75 -22.09 -13.65 1.39
CA ASN A 75 -21.85 -14.56 2.49
C ASN A 75 -21.80 -13.81 3.83
N THR A 76 -22.92 -13.81 4.56
CA THR A 76 -23.03 -13.12 5.85
C THR A 76 -22.19 -13.74 6.97
N LYS A 77 -21.64 -14.94 6.76
CA LYS A 77 -20.71 -15.62 7.69
C LYS A 77 -19.24 -15.43 7.31
N LEU A 78 -18.94 -14.58 6.33
CA LEU A 78 -17.58 -14.29 5.91
C LEU A 78 -16.77 -13.69 7.07
N SER A 79 -15.93 -14.51 7.70
CA SER A 79 -15.03 -14.09 8.77
C SER A 79 -13.71 -13.54 8.24
N ARG A 80 -13.33 -13.93 7.02
CA ARG A 80 -12.05 -13.66 6.38
C ARG A 80 -12.26 -13.43 4.88
N TRP A 81 -11.59 -12.43 4.31
CA TRP A 81 -11.62 -12.12 2.88
C TRP A 81 -10.21 -11.78 2.41
N SER A 82 -9.73 -12.50 1.40
CA SER A 82 -8.42 -12.25 0.80
C SER A 82 -8.46 -10.96 -0.02
N LEU A 83 -7.52 -10.06 0.25
CA LEU A 83 -7.35 -8.79 -0.46
C LEU A 83 -7.03 -9.01 -1.95
N MET A 84 -6.30 -10.08 -2.27
CA MET A 84 -5.91 -10.47 -3.63
C MET A 84 -7.10 -10.58 -4.59
N ASN A 85 -8.28 -10.95 -4.07
CA ASN A 85 -9.50 -11.06 -4.88
C ASN A 85 -9.96 -9.73 -5.52
N GLY A 86 -9.45 -8.59 -5.06
CA GLY A 86 -9.84 -7.27 -5.56
C GLY A 86 -8.68 -6.39 -6.02
N LEU A 87 -7.42 -6.79 -5.82
CA LEU A 87 -6.27 -5.90 -6.08
C LEU A 87 -6.09 -5.59 -7.56
N LEU A 88 -6.21 -6.59 -8.45
CA LEU A 88 -6.05 -6.37 -9.88
C LEU A 88 -7.07 -5.35 -10.43
N ASP A 89 -8.33 -5.47 -10.01
CA ASP A 89 -9.39 -4.52 -10.40
C ASP A 89 -9.22 -3.12 -9.79
N ALA A 90 -8.53 -3.04 -8.65
CA ALA A 90 -8.34 -1.80 -7.90
C ALA A 90 -7.00 -1.12 -8.17
N HIS A 91 -6.13 -1.72 -8.99
CA HIS A 91 -4.81 -1.18 -9.29
C HIS A 91 -4.91 0.18 -9.99
N LEU A 92 -4.11 1.14 -9.54
CA LEU A 92 -4.07 2.50 -10.07
C LEU A 92 -2.71 2.82 -10.70
N ALA A 93 -1.61 2.41 -10.06
CA ALA A 93 -0.27 2.70 -10.52
C ALA A 93 0.78 1.82 -9.80
N SER A 94 1.86 1.53 -10.52
CA SER A 94 3.09 0.93 -10.02
C SER A 94 4.23 1.95 -10.10
N SER A 95 5.18 1.93 -9.16
CA SER A 95 6.37 2.78 -9.21
C SER A 95 7.53 2.25 -8.38
N ASP A 96 8.74 2.31 -8.95
CA ASP A 96 9.97 1.95 -8.23
C ASP A 96 10.66 3.14 -7.55
N SER A 97 10.17 4.36 -7.77
CA SER A 97 10.87 5.59 -7.36
C SER A 97 9.96 6.70 -6.85
N MET A 98 8.64 6.48 -6.79
CA MET A 98 7.68 7.50 -6.41
C MET A 98 6.62 6.93 -5.46
N ALA A 99 6.38 7.60 -4.33
CA ALA A 99 5.29 7.27 -3.39
C ALA A 99 4.51 8.52 -2.98
N LEU A 100 3.23 8.38 -2.60
CA LEU A 100 2.55 9.46 -1.89
C LEU A 100 3.22 9.59 -0.52
N GLY A 101 3.85 10.75 -0.27
CA GLY A 101 4.72 10.93 0.89
C GLY A 101 6.18 10.51 0.68
N GLY A 102 6.58 10.12 -0.53
CA GLY A 102 7.98 9.91 -0.95
C GLY A 102 8.82 9.16 0.09
N ASP A 103 9.98 9.73 0.42
CA ASP A 103 10.93 9.19 1.41
C ASP A 103 10.28 8.80 2.76
N LEU A 104 9.28 9.55 3.24
CA LEU A 104 8.61 9.21 4.52
C LEU A 104 7.87 7.89 4.44
N THR A 105 7.14 7.69 3.36
CA THR A 105 6.37 6.46 3.13
C THR A 105 7.30 5.29 2.90
N PHE A 106 8.37 5.50 2.14
CA PHE A 106 9.36 4.47 1.89
C PHE A 106 10.10 4.06 3.16
N HIS A 107 10.68 5.01 3.90
CA HIS A 107 11.38 4.74 5.17
C HIS A 107 10.48 4.06 6.21
N TYR A 108 9.24 4.53 6.37
CA TYR A 108 8.29 3.89 7.28
C TYR A 108 7.88 2.49 6.80
N GLY A 109 7.79 2.28 5.48
CA GLY A 109 7.52 0.98 4.88
C GLY A 109 8.60 -0.05 5.21
N GLN A 110 9.87 0.35 5.09
CA GLN A 110 11.03 -0.49 5.43
C GLN A 110 11.15 -0.72 6.94
N GLU A 111 11.18 0.35 7.72
CA GLU A 111 11.61 0.28 9.12
C GLU A 111 10.47 0.08 10.12
N GLY A 112 9.22 0.28 9.69
CA GLY A 112 8.04 0.34 10.57
C GLY A 112 8.04 1.54 11.54
N GLU A 113 9.05 2.41 11.46
CA GLU A 113 9.17 3.64 12.22
C GLU A 113 9.86 4.74 11.39
N LEU A 114 9.89 5.98 11.87
CA LEU A 114 10.61 7.09 11.21
C LEU A 114 11.95 7.41 11.88
N LYS A 115 12.35 6.61 12.87
CA LYS A 115 13.62 6.81 13.57
C LYS A 115 14.77 6.54 12.59
N GLY A 116 15.84 7.34 12.71
CA GLY A 116 16.97 7.25 11.78
C GLY A 116 16.83 8.15 10.54
N MET A 117 15.61 8.55 10.17
CA MET A 117 15.42 9.52 9.08
C MET A 117 15.99 10.90 9.45
N ALA A 118 16.67 11.53 8.48
CA ALA A 118 17.12 12.91 8.61
C ALA A 118 15.93 13.88 8.74
N LEU A 119 15.91 14.69 9.80
CA LEU A 119 14.82 15.65 10.06
C LEU A 119 14.57 16.62 8.88
N LEU A 120 15.63 17.04 8.19
CA LEU A 120 15.50 17.94 7.04
C LEU A 120 14.81 17.25 5.85
N ALA A 121 15.09 15.96 5.61
CA ALA A 121 14.43 15.18 4.57
C ALA A 121 12.93 15.03 4.89
N ALA A 122 12.59 14.62 6.11
CA ALA A 122 11.21 14.53 6.58
C ALA A 122 10.45 15.87 6.42
N GLN A 123 11.08 16.99 6.83
CA GLN A 123 10.47 18.31 6.67
C GLN A 123 10.30 18.74 5.21
N SER A 124 11.23 18.37 4.33
CA SER A 124 11.15 18.67 2.89
C SER A 124 9.91 18.01 2.28
N VAL A 125 9.70 16.72 2.58
CA VAL A 125 8.53 15.97 2.11
C VAL A 125 7.23 16.58 2.64
N LEU A 126 7.15 16.85 3.96
CA LEU A 126 5.94 17.38 4.60
C LEU A 126 5.57 18.81 4.14
N LYS A 127 6.56 19.64 3.82
CA LYS A 127 6.34 21.02 3.35
C LYS A 127 6.01 21.08 1.86
N HIS A 128 6.13 19.97 1.15
CA HIS A 128 5.85 19.94 -0.26
C HIS A 128 4.35 20.19 -0.51
N PRO A 129 3.97 21.10 -1.43
CA PRO A 129 2.56 21.48 -1.64
C PRO A 129 1.68 20.30 -2.09
N ASN A 130 2.29 19.27 -2.66
CA ASN A 130 1.61 18.07 -3.11
C ASN A 130 1.70 16.89 -2.13
N PHE A 131 2.12 17.12 -0.87
CA PHE A 131 2.19 16.06 0.12
C PHE A 131 0.85 15.31 0.22
N ALA A 132 0.92 13.98 0.13
CA ALA A 132 -0.23 13.07 0.10
C ALA A 132 -1.28 13.31 -1.02
N VAL A 133 -0.98 14.18 -2.00
CA VAL A 133 -1.85 14.50 -3.15
C VAL A 133 -1.24 14.00 -4.45
N GLN A 134 0.08 14.11 -4.63
CA GLN A 134 0.82 13.54 -5.76
C GLN A 134 2.02 12.77 -5.24
N ALA A 135 2.43 11.75 -5.99
CA ALA A 135 3.61 10.97 -5.65
C ALA A 135 4.85 11.88 -5.67
N GLN A 136 5.74 11.66 -4.71
CA GLN A 136 7.00 12.35 -4.52
C GLN A 136 8.13 11.33 -4.66
N ALA A 137 9.30 11.79 -5.07
CA ALA A 137 10.47 10.94 -5.26
C ALA A 137 10.85 10.21 -3.96
N ILE A 138 11.36 9.00 -4.15
CA ILE A 138 12.00 8.17 -3.15
C ILE A 138 13.52 8.22 -3.42
N HIS A 139 14.27 8.54 -2.37
CA HIS A 139 15.72 8.50 -2.33
C HIS A 139 16.10 7.42 -1.33
N PRO A 140 16.44 6.21 -1.81
CA PRO A 140 17.04 5.19 -0.95
C PRO A 140 18.37 5.70 -0.35
#